data_AF-A0A1Z3HMZ6-F1
#
_entry.id   AF-A0A1Z3HMZ6-F1
#
_cell.length_a   1.000
_cell.length_b   1.000
_cell.length_c   1.000
_cell.angle_alpha   90.00
_cell.angle_beta   90.00
_cell.angle_gamma   90.00
#
_symmetry.space_group_name_H-M   'P 1'
#
loop_
_entity.id
_entity.type
_entity.pdbx_description
1 polymer ?
#
loop_
_entity_poly.entity_id
_entity_poly.type
_entity_poly.pdbx_seq_one_letter_code
_entity_poly.pdbx_strand_id
1 'polypeptide(L)'
;MRLIPTEFAVLTVESLQMFNPTHTLVSRRRRLPVALVPGGEGYKIYTEAEWGQDRDPAFELHPKLGVFCRGVQVLGHHLEPINNTEATGLATEAETPTSA
;
A
#
# COMPACT_ATOMS: atom_id res chain seq x y z
N MET A 1 -19.41 -18.69 46.08
CA MET A 1 -18.11 -18.33 45.47
C MET A 1 -17.64 -19.48 44.60
N ARG A 2 -17.78 -19.35 43.29
CA ARG A 2 -17.06 -20.17 42.31
C ARG A 2 -16.51 -19.19 41.28
N LEU A 3 -15.20 -19.00 41.34
CA LEU A 3 -14.40 -18.19 40.43
C LEU A 3 -14.41 -18.90 39.08
N ILE A 4 -14.91 -18.23 38.05
CA ILE A 4 -14.73 -18.66 36.67
C ILE A 4 -13.41 -18.02 36.22
N PRO A 5 -12.39 -18.81 35.86
CA PRO A 5 -11.12 -18.28 35.40
C PRO A 5 -11.24 -17.78 33.96
N THR A 6 -10.59 -16.63 33.75
CA THR A 6 -9.91 -16.17 32.54
C THR A 6 -9.96 -17.11 31.33
N GLU A 7 -10.88 -16.87 30.40
CA GLU A 7 -10.60 -17.09 28.98
C GLU A 7 -10.79 -15.77 28.26
N PHE A 8 -9.68 -15.02 28.24
CA PHE A 8 -9.43 -13.92 27.35
C PHE A 8 -9.49 -14.51 25.94
N ALA A 9 -10.67 -14.44 25.31
CA ALA A 9 -10.83 -14.85 23.93
C ALA A 9 -9.98 -13.90 23.07
N VAL A 10 -8.74 -14.30 22.83
CA VAL A 10 -7.88 -13.75 21.79
C VAL A 10 -8.53 -14.17 20.47
N LEU A 11 -9.52 -13.40 20.04
CA LEU A 11 -10.01 -13.43 18.67
C LEU A 11 -8.93 -12.76 17.81
N THR A 12 -7.81 -13.44 17.62
CA THR A 12 -6.99 -13.26 16.43
C THR A 12 -7.80 -13.81 15.26
N VAL A 13 -8.81 -13.03 14.86
CA VAL A 13 -9.19 -12.97 13.46
C VAL A 13 -7.97 -12.36 12.80
N GLU A 14 -7.02 -13.22 12.40
CA GLU A 14 -6.09 -12.93 11.31
C GLU A 14 -6.97 -12.67 10.09
N SER A 15 -7.49 -11.45 10.02
CA SER A 15 -8.17 -10.96 8.85
C SER A 15 -7.12 -11.05 7.75
N LEU A 16 -7.28 -12.00 6.84
CA LEU A 16 -6.61 -12.03 5.54
C LEU A 16 -7.08 -10.77 4.79
N GLN A 17 -6.59 -9.60 5.24
CA GLN A 17 -6.81 -8.34 4.58
C GLN A 17 -6.04 -8.42 3.28
N MET A 18 -6.77 -8.69 2.19
CA MET A 18 -6.21 -8.57 0.86
C MET A 18 -5.64 -7.17 0.70
N PHE A 19 -4.43 -7.09 0.16
CA PHE A 19 -3.79 -5.82 -0.15
C PHE A 19 -4.62 -5.07 -1.19
N ASN A 20 -5.11 -3.87 -0.83
CA ASN A 20 -5.89 -3.02 -1.71
C ASN A 20 -5.12 -1.71 -1.97
N PRO A 21 -4.31 -1.66 -3.03
CA PRO A 21 -3.50 -0.49 -3.33
C PRO A 21 -4.39 0.68 -3.74
N THR A 22 -4.20 1.83 -3.11
CA THR A 22 -4.95 3.05 -3.42
C THR A 22 -4.15 3.99 -4.32
N HIS A 23 -2.82 3.92 -4.23
CA HIS A 23 -1.91 4.79 -4.98
C HIS A 23 -0.72 4.01 -5.51
N THR A 24 -0.01 4.61 -6.46
CA THR A 24 1.28 4.15 -6.94
C THR A 24 2.36 5.10 -6.43
N LEU A 25 3.32 4.57 -5.68
CA LEU A 25 4.55 5.28 -5.34
C LEU A 25 5.46 5.29 -6.55
N VAL A 26 5.63 6.46 -7.14
CA VAL A 26 6.46 6.67 -8.32
C VAL A 26 7.80 7.24 -7.90
N SER A 27 8.86 6.59 -8.36
CA SER A 27 10.24 7.06 -8.26
C SER A 27 10.84 7.14 -9.66
N ARG A 28 12.05 7.71 -9.78
CA ARG A 28 12.78 7.77 -11.05
C ARG A 28 13.00 6.42 -11.74
N ARG A 29 13.01 5.31 -10.99
CA ARG A 29 13.39 3.98 -11.51
C ARG A 29 12.31 2.92 -11.38
N ARG A 30 11.31 3.15 -10.51
CA ARG A 30 10.32 2.15 -10.12
C ARG A 30 8.98 2.80 -9.82
N ARG A 31 7.92 2.07 -10.11
CA ARG A 31 6.54 2.37 -9.73
C ARG A 31 6.06 1.21 -8.88
N LEU A 32 5.54 1.50 -7.69
CA LEU A 32 5.14 0.47 -6.73
C LEU A 32 3.70 0.72 -6.27
N PRO A 33 2.79 -0.25 -6.38
CA PRO A 33 1.46 -0.11 -5.79
C PRO A 33 1.59 -0.07 -4.26
N VAL A 34 0.89 0.88 -3.65
CA VAL A 34 0.90 1.12 -2.21
C VAL A 34 -0.50 1.45 -1.68
N ALA A 35 -0.76 1.05 -0.45
CA ALA A 35 -1.95 1.43 0.28
C ALA A 35 -1.62 2.60 1.21
N LEU A 36 -2.29 3.73 1.02
CA LEU A 36 -2.22 4.84 1.97
C LEU A 36 -3.27 4.68 3.05
N VAL A 37 -2.82 4.74 4.30
CA VAL A 37 -3.66 4.71 5.50
C VAL A 37 -3.42 6.00 6.28
N PRO A 38 -4.46 6.72 6.72
CA PRO A 38 -4.27 7.90 7.56
C PRO A 38 -3.56 7.53 8.87
N GLY A 39 -2.51 8.27 9.21
CA GLY A 39 -1.77 8.18 10.46
C GLY A 39 -1.95 9.45 11.31
N GLY A 40 -1.15 9.60 12.36
CA GLY A 40 -1.26 10.72 13.28
C GLY A 40 -1.06 12.10 12.62
N GLU A 41 0.10 12.31 11.98
CA GLU A 41 0.49 13.61 11.42
C GLU A 41 0.60 13.63 9.88
N GLY A 42 0.18 12.54 9.25
CA GLY A 42 0.32 12.30 7.82
C GLY A 42 -0.37 11.00 7.41
N TYR A 43 0.13 10.37 6.38
CA TYR A 43 -0.34 9.08 5.90
C TYR A 43 0.79 8.05 5.98
N LYS A 44 0.48 6.86 6.45
CA LYS A 44 1.37 5.70 6.38
C LYS A 44 1.23 5.05 5.02
N ILE A 45 2.35 4.73 4.38
CA ILE A 45 2.40 4.12 3.04
C ILE A 45 2.79 2.66 3.22
N TYR A 46 1.83 1.75 3.03
CA TYR A 46 2.06 0.31 3.11
C TYR A 46 2.32 -0.27 1.72
N THR A 47 3.40 -1.04 1.62
CA THR A 47 3.63 -1.93 0.47
C THR A 47 2.90 -3.26 0.68
N GLU A 48 2.72 -4.04 -0.39
CA GLU A 48 2.13 -5.39 -0.29
C GLU A 48 2.89 -6.28 0.72
N ALA A 49 4.22 -6.16 0.77
CA ALA A 49 5.06 -6.94 1.68
C ALA A 49 4.90 -6.54 3.16
N GLU A 50 4.53 -5.29 3.42
CA GLU A 50 4.28 -4.76 4.77
C GLU A 50 2.80 -4.90 5.16
N TRP A 51 1.92 -5.09 4.19
CA TRP A 51 0.49 -5.23 4.43
C TRP A 51 0.18 -6.53 5.17
N GLY A 52 -0.57 -6.42 6.26
CA GLY A 52 -0.89 -7.55 7.14
C GLY A 52 0.27 -8.03 8.01
N GLN A 53 1.44 -7.38 7.96
CA GLN A 53 2.47 -7.59 8.97
C GLN A 53 2.24 -6.66 10.16
N ASP A 54 2.52 -7.15 11.38
CA ASP A 54 2.50 -6.35 12.62
C ASP A 54 3.76 -5.46 12.71
N ARG A 55 4.02 -4.70 11.63
CA ARG A 55 5.19 -3.82 11.51
C ARG A 55 4.75 -2.46 11.00
N ASP A 56 5.35 -1.42 11.56
CA ASP A 56 5.19 -0.08 11.02
C ASP A 56 5.81 0.02 9.62
N PRO A 57 5.11 0.64 8.66
CA PRO A 57 5.61 0.80 7.32
C PRO A 57 6.83 1.72 7.33
N ALA A 58 7.78 1.44 6.45
CA ALA A 58 8.99 2.27 6.36
C ALA A 58 8.72 3.67 5.80
N PHE A 59 7.62 3.85 5.06
CA PHE A 59 7.32 5.09 4.33
C PHE A 59 6.11 5.84 4.89
N GLU A 60 6.23 7.16 4.89
CA GLU A 60 5.20 8.09 5.37
C GLU A 60 5.05 9.25 4.37
N LEU A 61 3.83 9.72 4.18
CA LEU A 61 3.52 10.92 3.41
C LEU A 61 3.03 12.01 4.35
N HIS A 62 3.74 13.12 4.38
CA HIS A 62 3.28 14.35 5.00
C HIS A 62 2.81 15.32 3.90
N PRO A 63 1.53 15.72 3.83
CA PRO A 63 0.98 16.51 2.71
C PRO A 63 1.72 17.81 2.41
N LYS A 64 2.33 18.43 3.43
CA LYS A 64 3.07 19.69 3.30
C LYS A 64 4.58 19.50 3.17
N LEU A 65 5.11 18.35 3.61
CA LEU A 65 6.55 18.11 3.69
C LEU A 65 7.04 17.09 2.64
N GLY A 66 6.16 16.28 2.06
CA GLY A 66 6.50 15.25 1.08
C GLY A 66 6.60 13.86 1.67
N VAL A 67 7.36 12.98 1.01
CA VAL A 67 7.52 11.56 1.38
C VAL A 67 8.73 11.40 2.30
N PHE A 68 8.60 10.58 3.33
CA PHE A 68 9.62 10.25 4.31
C PHE A 68 9.82 8.74 4.37
N CYS A 69 11.05 8.32 4.62
CA CYS A 69 11.41 6.94 4.87
C CYS A 69 12.11 6.87 6.24
N ARG A 70 11.47 6.25 7.24
CA ARG A 70 11.97 6.16 8.62
C ARG A 70 12.46 7.51 9.18
N GLY A 71 11.68 8.57 8.97
CA GLY A 71 12.00 9.93 9.42
C GLY A 71 12.96 10.73 8.53
N VAL A 72 13.48 10.14 7.43
CA VAL A 72 14.32 10.87 6.46
C VAL A 72 13.49 11.26 5.24
N GLN A 73 13.47 12.54 4.89
CA GLN A 73 12.76 13.02 3.70
C GLN A 73 13.40 12.42 2.43
N VAL A 74 12.59 11.77 1.61
CA VAL A 74 13.02 11.20 0.33
C VAL A 74 12.52 12.06 -0.83
N LEU A 75 13.45 12.52 -1.65
CA LEU A 75 13.15 13.37 -2.81
C LEU A 75 12.93 12.52 -4.07
N GLY A 76 12.21 13.10 -5.05
CA GLY A 76 11.94 12.43 -6.32
C GLY A 76 11.02 11.21 -6.22
N HIS A 77 10.29 11.12 -5.11
CA HIS A 77 9.21 10.16 -4.90
C HIS A 77 7.91 10.95 -4.76
N HIS A 78 6.89 10.54 -5.51
CA HIS A 78 5.54 11.11 -5.40
C HIS A 78 4.51 10.01 -5.51
N LEU A 79 3.30 10.29 -5.04
CA LEU A 79 2.19 9.35 -5.09
C LEU A 79 1.22 9.77 -6.18
N GLU A 80 0.83 8.80 -6.99
CA GLU A 80 -0.21 8.96 -8.00
C GLU A 80 -1.41 8.10 -7.61
N PRO A 81 -2.63 8.65 -7.57
CA PRO A 81 -3.83 7.87 -7.26
C PRO A 81 -4.04 6.80 -8.32
N ILE A 82 -4.40 5.58 -7.89
CA ILE A 82 -4.81 4.53 -8.83
C ILE A 82 -6.28 4.81 -9.16
N ASN A 83 -6.54 5.28 -10.38
CA ASN A 83 -7.90 5.31 -10.89
C ASN A 83 -8.32 3.86 -11.18
N ASN A 84 -9.23 3.32 -10.38
CA ASN A 84 -9.82 1.98 -10.60
C ASN A 84 -10.58 1.86 -11.94
N THR A 85 -10.59 2.90 -12.77
CA THR A 85 -11.20 2.91 -14.11
C THR A 85 -10.34 2.20 -15.17
N GLU A 86 -9.04 1.94 -14.93
CA GLU A 86 -8.12 1.41 -15.97
C GLU A 86 -7.58 -0.01 -15.70
N ALA A 87 -8.09 -0.72 -14.69
CA ALA A 87 -7.76 -2.14 -14.44
C ALA A 87 -8.56 -3.11 -15.35
N THR A 88 -8.98 -2.64 -16.54
CA THR A 88 -9.54 -3.46 -17.62
C THR A 88 -8.94 -3.00 -18.95
N GLY A 89 -7.61 -2.97 -19.00
CA GLY A 89 -6.83 -2.89 -20.24
C GLY A 89 -6.21 -4.25 -20.50
N LEU A 90 -7.00 -5.12 -21.12
CA LEU A 90 -6.63 -6.46 -21.58
C LEU A 90 -5.23 -6.50 -22.18
N ALA A 91 -4.48 -7.52 -21.77
CA ALA A 91 -3.57 -8.19 -22.68
C ALA A 91 -4.33 -8.48 -23.99
N THR A 92 -3.85 -7.93 -25.09
CA THR A 92 -4.06 -8.54 -26.39
C THR A 92 -2.73 -8.46 -27.10
N GLU A 93 -2.28 -9.66 -27.42
CA GLU A 93 -1.04 -10.03 -28.06
C GLU A 93 -0.86 -9.35 -29.41
N ALA A 94 0.38 -9.43 -29.87
CA ALA A 94 0.85 -9.07 -31.19
C ALA A 94 -0.13 -9.42 -32.32
N GLU A 95 -0.19 -8.56 -33.33
CA GLU A 95 -0.13 -9.02 -34.72
C GLU A 95 0.35 -7.89 -35.64
N THR A 96 1.49 -8.15 -36.29
CA THR A 96 1.96 -7.41 -37.46
C THR A 96 1.26 -8.00 -38.68
N PRO A 97 0.79 -7.17 -39.62
CA PRO A 97 1.02 -7.48 -41.03
C PRO A 97 1.53 -6.23 -41.76
N THR A 98 2.80 -6.18 -42.18
CA THR A 98 3.27 -6.58 -43.52
C THR A 98 2.22 -6.36 -44.63
N SER A 99 2.46 -5.27 -45.37
CA SER A 99 2.42 -5.13 -46.83
C SER A 99 1.18 -5.58 -47.62
N ALA A 100 0.61 -4.63 -48.36
CA ALA A 100 0.17 -4.83 -49.74
C ALA A 100 0.60 -3.59 -50.56
#